data_AF-A0A1F6RCQ5-F1
#
_entry.id   AF-A0A1F6RCQ5-F1
#
_cell.length_a   1.000
_cell.length_b   1.000
_cell.length_c   1.000
_cell.angle_alpha   90.00
_cell.angle_beta   90.00
_cell.angle_gamma   90.00
#
_symmetry.space_group_name_H-M   'P 1'
#
loop_
_entity.id
_entity.type
_entity.pdbx_description
1 polymer ?
#
loop_
_entity_poly.entity_id
_entity_poly.type
_entity_poly.pdbx_seq_one_letter_code
_entity_poly.pdbx_strand_id
1 'polypeptide(L)'
;MIELTRNTGSLSGLTKISDKVIQLSHLKGESVFMTDPEGNRIEMKVTEDGTKVVFTRDEEGRSIAIEERENGTKLYHISSDSTGLPSSHEIRPDKTEVVYFYGLEGNLQHFVEIRPNGDRVSTLFGDNGSIFSIEQKQIGGIVFSAWLNKNNETKEGMIWLHPDGEISKHGDESVIAELFTRYPKFFDGVCS
;
A
#
# COMPACT_ATOMS: atom_id res chain seq x y z
N MET A 1 5.47 -9.51 33.89
CA MET A 1 6.66 -10.14 33.27
C MET A 1 6.29 -10.44 31.83
N ILE A 2 7.15 -10.13 30.86
CA ILE A 2 6.89 -10.51 29.46
C ILE A 2 7.35 -11.97 29.30
N GLU A 3 6.47 -12.82 28.79
CA GLU A 3 6.78 -14.22 28.51
C GLU A 3 7.17 -14.40 27.05
N LEU A 4 8.19 -15.24 26.83
CA LEU A 4 8.67 -15.61 25.50
C LEU A 4 8.45 -17.09 25.25
N THR A 5 7.82 -17.42 24.14
CA THR A 5 7.58 -18.81 23.72
C THR A 5 7.88 -19.01 22.23
N ARG A 6 8.16 -20.24 21.82
CA ARG A 6 8.29 -20.64 20.40
C ARG A 6 7.26 -21.70 20.06
N ASN A 7 6.88 -21.82 18.80
CA ASN A 7 5.95 -22.88 18.37
C ASN A 7 6.53 -24.30 18.47
N THR A 8 7.86 -24.45 18.53
CA THR A 8 8.57 -25.74 18.64
C THR A 8 8.92 -26.15 20.08
N GLY A 9 8.59 -25.33 21.09
CA GLY A 9 8.80 -25.66 22.52
C GLY A 9 10.26 -25.63 23.02
N SER A 10 11.27 -25.49 22.15
CA SER A 10 12.68 -25.30 22.53
C SER A 10 13.10 -23.83 22.40
N LEU A 11 13.76 -23.27 23.42
CA LEU A 11 14.25 -21.88 23.42
C LEU A 11 15.68 -21.75 22.82
N SER A 12 16.23 -22.80 22.21
CA SER A 12 17.58 -22.81 21.63
C SER A 12 17.74 -21.77 20.50
N GLY A 13 18.58 -20.75 20.72
CA GLY A 13 18.84 -19.65 19.76
C GLY A 13 18.36 -18.26 20.21
N LEU A 14 17.72 -18.17 21.38
CA LEU A 14 17.48 -16.90 22.07
C LEU A 14 18.72 -16.53 22.89
N THR A 15 19.35 -15.42 22.56
CA THR A 15 20.44 -14.88 23.40
C THR A 15 19.91 -13.67 24.14
N LYS A 16 19.76 -13.81 25.46
CA LYS A 16 19.47 -12.66 26.33
C LYS A 16 20.70 -11.76 26.32
N ILE A 17 20.58 -10.57 25.72
CA ILE A 17 21.65 -9.56 25.71
C ILE A 17 21.59 -8.75 27.01
N SER A 18 20.38 -8.44 27.48
CA SER A 18 20.14 -7.75 28.76
C SER A 18 18.74 -8.07 29.28
N ASP A 19 18.38 -7.51 30.43
CA ASP A 19 17.02 -7.61 30.99
C ASP A 19 15.94 -6.99 30.10
N LYS A 20 16.33 -6.19 29.10
CA LYS A 20 15.41 -5.49 28.18
C LYS A 20 15.60 -5.86 26.72
N VAL A 21 16.62 -6.64 26.37
CA VAL A 21 17.00 -6.92 24.98
C VAL A 21 17.27 -8.40 24.80
N ILE A 22 16.58 -9.00 23.83
CA ILE A 22 16.71 -10.41 23.48
C ILE A 22 16.98 -10.48 21.98
N GLN A 23 18.08 -11.15 21.63
CA GLN A 23 18.43 -11.39 20.24
C GLN A 23 17.76 -12.66 19.74
N LEU A 24 17.11 -12.52 18.59
CA LEU A 24 16.46 -13.59 17.84
C LEU A 24 17.42 -14.07 16.75
N SER A 25 18.32 -14.99 17.10
CA SER A 25 19.31 -15.56 16.18
C SER A 25 18.84 -16.91 15.64
N HIS A 26 19.00 -17.11 14.32
CA HIS A 26 18.86 -18.43 13.66
C HIS A 26 17.43 -19.00 13.64
N LEU A 27 16.43 -18.13 13.55
CA LEU A 27 15.00 -18.44 13.64
C LEU A 27 14.28 -18.51 12.27
N LYS A 28 15.01 -18.83 11.20
CA LYS A 28 14.39 -18.94 9.86
C LYS A 28 13.30 -20.01 9.88
N GLY A 29 12.09 -19.65 9.48
CA GLY A 29 10.93 -20.52 9.45
C GLY A 29 10.22 -20.72 10.80
N GLU A 30 10.78 -20.24 11.91
CA GLU A 30 10.21 -20.38 13.25
C GLU A 30 9.47 -19.10 13.69
N SER A 31 8.37 -19.28 14.42
CA SER A 31 7.64 -18.19 15.07
C SER A 31 8.04 -18.07 16.54
N VAL A 32 8.33 -16.85 16.98
CA VAL A 32 8.55 -16.46 18.37
C VAL A 32 7.40 -15.59 18.83
N PHE A 33 6.92 -15.81 20.05
CA PHE A 33 5.82 -15.05 20.63
C PHE A 33 6.29 -14.31 21.86
N MET A 34 5.89 -13.05 21.97
CA MET A 34 5.96 -12.24 23.18
C MET A 34 4.55 -12.03 23.69
N THR A 35 4.31 -12.34 24.96
CA THR A 35 3.02 -12.07 25.62
C THR A 35 3.25 -11.14 26.79
N ASP A 36 2.47 -10.06 26.86
CA ASP A 36 2.49 -9.15 28.00
C ASP A 36 1.59 -9.67 29.16
N PRO A 37 1.63 -9.06 30.35
CA PRO A 37 0.81 -9.49 31.48
C PRO A 37 -0.70 -9.38 31.28
N GLU A 38 -1.14 -8.57 30.32
CA GLU A 38 -2.54 -8.34 29.98
C GLU A 38 -3.04 -9.37 28.94
N GLY A 39 -2.14 -10.22 28.43
CA GLY A 39 -2.42 -11.26 27.45
C GLY A 39 -2.28 -10.79 26.00
N ASN A 40 -1.82 -9.57 25.74
CA ASN A 40 -1.53 -9.12 24.39
C ASN A 40 -0.33 -9.87 23.85
N ARG A 41 -0.45 -10.37 22.62
CA ARG A 41 0.54 -11.25 21.99
C ARG A 41 1.09 -10.62 20.72
N ILE A 42 2.42 -10.59 20.62
CA ILE A 42 3.15 -10.27 19.40
C ILE A 42 3.77 -11.57 18.88
N GLU A 43 3.56 -11.89 17.61
CA GLU A 43 4.29 -12.95 16.91
C GLU A 43 5.37 -12.33 16.03
N MET A 44 6.56 -12.92 16.03
CA MET A 44 7.67 -12.53 15.17
C MET A 44 8.15 -13.77 14.42
N LYS A 45 8.33 -13.64 13.12
CA LYS A 45 8.82 -14.70 12.24
C LYS A 45 9.86 -14.15 11.28
N VAL A 46 10.86 -14.94 10.95
CA VAL A 46 11.77 -14.66 9.84
C VAL A 46 11.53 -15.72 8.78
N THR A 47 11.14 -15.33 7.57
CA THR A 47 10.92 -16.25 6.44
C THR A 47 12.26 -16.72 5.85
N GLU A 48 12.22 -17.71 4.96
CA GLU A 48 13.44 -18.32 4.40
C GLU A 48 14.29 -17.33 3.61
N ASP A 49 13.60 -16.42 2.89
CA ASP A 49 14.15 -15.30 2.12
C ASP A 49 14.68 -14.15 2.98
N GLY A 50 14.59 -14.26 4.32
CA GLY A 50 15.10 -13.24 5.24
C GLY A 50 14.11 -12.12 5.57
N THR A 51 12.90 -12.13 5.00
CA THR A 51 11.85 -11.16 5.37
C THR A 51 11.46 -11.35 6.83
N LYS A 52 11.42 -10.26 7.59
CA LYS A 52 10.97 -10.28 8.99
C LYS A 52 9.51 -9.91 9.03
N VAL A 53 8.68 -10.72 9.68
CA VAL A 53 7.24 -10.48 9.80
C VAL A 53 6.88 -10.38 11.28
N VAL A 54 6.13 -9.34 11.64
CA VAL A 54 5.58 -9.15 12.98
C VAL A 54 4.07 -9.14 12.88
N PHE A 55 3.37 -10.01 13.62
CA PHE A 55 1.92 -9.98 13.76
C PHE A 55 1.56 -9.38 15.12
N THR A 56 0.64 -8.43 15.11
CA THR A 56 0.18 -7.71 16.30
C THR A 56 -1.27 -7.27 16.14
N ARG A 57 -1.79 -6.55 17.15
CA ARG A 57 -3.05 -5.84 17.07
C ARG A 57 -2.85 -4.36 17.34
N ASP A 58 -3.63 -3.50 16.71
CA ASP A 58 -3.66 -2.08 17.07
C ASP A 58 -4.59 -1.79 18.25
N GLU A 59 -4.71 -0.51 18.59
CA GLU A 59 -5.55 0.00 19.68
C GLU A 59 -7.04 -0.30 19.48
N GLU A 60 -7.49 -0.51 18.24
CA GLU A 60 -8.86 -0.90 17.90
C GLU A 60 -9.03 -2.44 17.89
N GLY A 61 -7.97 -3.19 18.19
CA GLY A 61 -7.97 -4.65 18.22
C GLY A 61 -7.88 -5.31 16.82
N ARG A 62 -7.61 -4.53 15.77
CA ARG A 62 -7.49 -5.01 14.39
C ARG A 62 -6.17 -5.74 14.23
N SER A 63 -6.16 -6.81 13.43
CA SER A 63 -4.93 -7.57 13.21
C SER A 63 -4.05 -6.85 12.19
N ILE A 64 -2.77 -6.68 12.55
CA ILE A 64 -1.75 -6.06 11.71
C ILE A 64 -0.61 -7.05 11.50
N ALA A 65 -0.18 -7.22 10.25
CA ALA A 65 1.10 -7.86 9.93
C ALA A 65 2.06 -6.82 9.36
N ILE A 66 3.29 -6.79 9.86
CA ILE A 66 4.35 -5.86 9.44
C ILE A 66 5.49 -6.68 8.85
N GLU A 67 5.73 -6.54 7.56
CA GLU A 67 6.87 -7.14 6.87
C GLU A 67 7.98 -6.10 6.72
N GLU A 68 9.22 -6.48 7.04
CA GLU A 68 10.43 -5.74 6.68
C GLU A 68 11.25 -6.62 5.73
N ARG A 69 11.37 -6.17 4.49
CA ARG A 69 12.15 -6.85 3.43
C ARG A 69 13.61 -6.43 3.49
N GLU A 70 14.51 -7.25 2.95
CA GLU A 70 15.96 -6.99 2.95
C GLU A 70 16.33 -5.66 2.26
N ASN A 71 15.56 -5.25 1.25
CA ASN A 71 15.78 -3.98 0.55
C ASN A 71 15.40 -2.74 1.40
N GLY A 72 14.84 -2.92 2.60
CA GLY A 72 14.37 -1.85 3.48
C GLY A 72 12.92 -1.42 3.26
N THR A 73 12.20 -2.05 2.32
CA THR A 73 10.75 -1.85 2.17
C THR A 73 10.03 -2.40 3.41
N LYS A 74 9.09 -1.63 3.94
CA LYS A 74 8.17 -2.05 5.00
C LYS A 74 6.77 -2.18 4.44
N LEU A 75 6.08 -3.28 4.71
CA LEU A 75 4.70 -3.51 4.28
C LEU A 75 3.84 -3.78 5.51
N TYR A 76 2.78 -3.01 5.67
CA TYR A 76 1.81 -3.13 6.76
C TYR A 76 0.53 -3.67 6.17
N HIS A 77 0.11 -4.86 6.56
CA HIS A 77 -1.18 -5.43 6.20
C HIS A 77 -2.16 -5.19 7.35
N ILE A 78 -3.30 -4.59 7.03
CA ILE A 78 -4.33 -4.25 8.01
C ILE A 78 -5.57 -5.07 7.66
N SER A 79 -6.06 -5.85 8.63
CA SER A 79 -7.20 -6.76 8.40
C SER A 79 -8.47 -6.04 7.96
N SER A 80 -8.64 -4.79 8.41
CA SER A 80 -9.79 -3.95 8.10
C SER A 80 -9.41 -2.48 8.31
N ASP A 81 -9.64 -1.62 7.33
CA ASP A 81 -9.52 -0.17 7.45
C ASP A 81 -10.77 0.42 8.16
N SER A 82 -10.90 1.76 8.14
CA SER A 82 -12.07 2.46 8.71
C SER A 82 -13.40 2.13 8.01
N THR A 83 -13.35 1.51 6.83
CA THR A 83 -14.53 1.06 6.08
C THR A 83 -14.85 -0.43 6.32
N GLY A 84 -14.00 -1.13 7.09
CA GLY A 84 -14.14 -2.55 7.36
C GLY A 84 -13.50 -3.45 6.30
N LEU A 85 -12.73 -2.90 5.35
CA LEU A 85 -12.14 -3.64 4.24
C LEU A 85 -10.63 -3.83 4.43
N PRO A 86 -10.02 -4.92 3.93
CA PRO A 86 -8.58 -5.08 3.99
C PRO A 86 -7.86 -3.92 3.31
N SER A 87 -6.72 -3.52 3.87
CA SER A 87 -5.83 -2.52 3.28
C SER A 87 -4.37 -2.88 3.53
N SER A 88 -3.47 -2.25 2.78
CA SER A 88 -2.03 -2.39 3.02
C SER A 88 -1.29 -1.08 2.79
N HIS A 89 -0.24 -0.83 3.56
CA HIS A 89 0.64 0.33 3.42
C HIS A 89 2.06 -0.14 3.13
N GLU A 90 2.67 0.29 2.05
CA GLU A 90 4.06 0.03 1.70
C GLU A 90 4.86 1.31 1.90
N ILE A 91 5.97 1.24 2.63
CA ILE A 91 6.95 2.32 2.74
C ILE A 91 8.24 1.82 2.11
N ARG A 92 8.60 2.41 0.98
CA ARG A 92 9.82 2.09 0.23
C ARG A 92 11.04 2.80 0.85
N PRO A 93 12.27 2.33 0.57
CA PRO A 93 13.49 2.93 1.10
C PRO A 93 13.69 4.40 0.71
N ASP A 94 13.23 4.77 -0.48
CA ASP A 94 13.25 6.12 -1.01
C ASP A 94 12.23 7.07 -0.35
N LYS A 95 11.42 6.56 0.59
CA LYS A 95 10.30 7.24 1.27
C LYS A 95 9.03 7.37 0.44
N THR A 96 8.92 6.68 -0.69
CA THR A 96 7.64 6.52 -1.38
C THR A 96 6.71 5.68 -0.49
N GLU A 97 5.52 6.19 -0.23
CA GLU A 97 4.44 5.48 0.48
C GLU A 97 3.39 5.03 -0.54
N VAL A 98 2.94 3.77 -0.46
CA VAL A 98 1.84 3.26 -1.28
C VAL A 98 0.76 2.67 -0.39
N VAL A 99 -0.45 3.18 -0.48
CA VAL A 99 -1.61 2.68 0.25
C VAL A 99 -2.52 1.93 -0.71
N TYR A 100 -2.74 0.65 -0.46
CA TYR A 100 -3.55 -0.27 -1.25
C TYR A 100 -4.91 -0.50 -0.58
N PHE A 101 -5.98 -0.40 -1.36
CA PHE A 101 -7.36 -0.60 -0.94
C PHE A 101 -7.98 -1.76 -1.70
N TYR A 102 -8.50 -2.74 -0.97
CA TYR A 102 -9.05 -3.97 -1.53
C TYR A 102 -10.58 -3.99 -1.42
N GLY A 103 -11.22 -4.67 -2.36
CA GLY A 103 -12.65 -4.98 -2.29
C GLY A 103 -12.95 -6.13 -1.32
N LEU A 104 -14.24 -6.43 -1.15
CA LEU A 104 -14.72 -7.54 -0.31
C LEU A 104 -14.16 -8.92 -0.74
N GLU A 105 -13.90 -9.07 -2.04
CA GLU A 105 -13.35 -10.30 -2.61
C GLU A 105 -11.81 -10.36 -2.53
N GLY A 106 -11.17 -9.36 -1.91
CA GLY A 106 -9.71 -9.29 -1.77
C GLY A 106 -8.98 -8.81 -3.03
N ASN A 107 -9.70 -8.42 -4.08
CA ASN A 107 -9.12 -7.83 -5.28
C ASN A 107 -8.73 -6.36 -5.03
N LEU A 108 -7.59 -5.94 -5.59
CA LEU A 108 -7.13 -4.56 -5.51
C LEU A 108 -8.08 -3.65 -6.32
N GLN A 109 -8.67 -2.66 -5.65
CA GLN A 109 -9.61 -1.71 -6.26
C GLN A 109 -8.94 -0.38 -6.55
N HIS A 110 -8.09 0.09 -5.63
CA HIS A 110 -7.48 1.41 -5.71
C HIS A 110 -6.15 1.39 -4.96
N PHE A 111 -5.17 2.16 -5.40
CA PHE A 111 -4.04 2.53 -4.56
C PHE A 111 -3.66 3.99 -4.72
N VAL A 112 -3.00 4.52 -3.69
CA VAL A 112 -2.42 5.86 -3.67
C VAL A 112 -0.93 5.73 -3.46
N GLU A 113 -0.13 6.23 -4.40
CA GLU A 113 1.30 6.46 -4.22
C GLU A 113 1.55 7.91 -3.81
N ILE A 114 2.30 8.12 -2.72
CA ILE A 114 2.78 9.41 -2.25
C ILE A 114 4.29 9.39 -2.39
N ARG A 115 4.81 10.21 -3.30
CA ARG A 115 6.24 10.26 -3.63
C ARG A 115 6.97 11.19 -2.67
N PRO A 116 8.29 11.03 -2.48
CA PRO A 116 9.09 11.86 -1.58
C PRO A 116 9.10 13.35 -1.94
N ASN A 117 8.88 13.66 -3.23
CA ASN A 117 8.76 15.03 -3.73
C ASN A 117 7.38 15.66 -3.42
N GLY A 118 6.46 14.93 -2.79
CA GLY A 118 5.10 15.36 -2.47
C GLY A 118 4.09 15.14 -3.59
N ASP A 119 4.49 14.58 -4.74
CA ASP A 119 3.55 14.20 -5.79
C ASP A 119 2.68 13.05 -5.29
N ARG A 120 1.40 13.06 -5.69
CA ARG A 120 0.44 12.02 -5.31
C ARG A 120 -0.19 11.41 -6.55
N VAL A 121 -0.11 10.10 -6.69
CA VAL A 121 -0.76 9.35 -7.76
C VAL A 121 -1.86 8.47 -7.17
N SER A 122 -3.10 8.68 -7.58
CA SER A 122 -4.22 7.81 -7.23
C SER A 122 -4.60 6.99 -8.45
N THR A 123 -4.58 5.66 -8.33
CA THR A 123 -4.89 4.73 -9.42
C THR A 123 -6.05 3.83 -9.04
N LEU A 124 -7.10 3.86 -9.84
CA LEU A 124 -8.33 3.10 -9.67
C LEU A 124 -8.43 2.04 -10.77
N PHE A 125 -8.70 0.81 -10.37
CA PHE A 125 -9.02 -0.28 -11.27
C PHE A 125 -10.53 -0.33 -11.46
N GLY A 126 -10.98 -0.09 -12.69
CA GLY A 126 -12.38 -0.21 -13.07
C GLY A 126 -12.69 -1.58 -13.65
N ASP A 127 -13.94 -1.73 -14.09
CA ASP A 127 -14.41 -2.96 -14.71
C ASP A 127 -13.64 -3.28 -16.00
N ASN A 128 -13.63 -4.56 -16.37
CA ASN A 128 -13.01 -5.08 -17.60
C ASN A 128 -11.51 -4.74 -17.75
N GLY A 129 -10.81 -4.56 -16.62
CA GLY A 129 -9.39 -4.22 -16.60
C GLY A 129 -9.09 -2.78 -17.02
N SER A 130 -10.09 -1.89 -16.96
CA SER A 130 -9.84 -0.46 -17.14
C SER A 130 -9.04 0.09 -15.96
N ILE A 131 -8.16 1.05 -16.24
CA ILE A 131 -7.33 1.70 -15.24
C ILE A 131 -7.47 3.21 -15.41
N PHE A 132 -7.68 3.92 -14.31
CA PHE A 132 -7.74 5.38 -14.27
C PHE A 132 -6.72 5.87 -13.26
N SER A 133 -5.97 6.90 -13.61
CA SER A 133 -4.94 7.46 -12.73
C SER A 133 -5.03 8.99 -12.70
N ILE A 134 -4.83 9.57 -11.52
CA ILE A 134 -4.68 11.01 -11.30
C ILE A 134 -3.34 11.24 -10.62
N GLU A 135 -2.41 11.89 -11.30
CA GLU A 135 -1.16 12.38 -10.74
C GLU A 135 -1.28 13.88 -10.43
N GLN A 136 -1.31 14.21 -9.14
CA GLN A 136 -1.25 15.58 -8.64
C GLN A 136 0.22 15.92 -8.35
N LYS A 137 0.79 16.81 -9.15
CA LYS A 137 2.18 17.24 -8.97
C LYS A 137 2.25 18.42 -8.03
N GLN A 138 3.27 18.47 -7.17
CA GLN A 138 3.59 19.69 -6.43
C GLN A 138 3.94 20.85 -7.37
N ILE A 139 4.57 20.52 -8.50
CA ILE A 139 4.95 21.46 -9.55
C ILE A 139 4.54 20.86 -10.89
N GLY A 140 3.75 21.61 -11.67
CA GLY A 140 3.36 21.21 -13.02
C GLY A 140 1.94 20.66 -13.15
N GLY A 141 1.02 20.95 -12.22
CA GLY A 141 -0.42 20.72 -12.44
C GLY A 141 -0.88 19.29 -12.16
N ILE A 142 -1.95 18.86 -12.84
CA ILE A 142 -2.61 17.56 -12.61
C ILE A 142 -2.67 16.80 -13.93
N VAL A 143 -2.19 15.56 -13.93
CA VAL A 143 -2.27 14.65 -15.07
C VAL A 143 -3.31 13.57 -14.78
N PHE A 144 -4.24 13.40 -15.70
CA PHE A 144 -5.25 12.36 -15.71
C PHE A 144 -4.91 11.38 -16.81
N SER A 145 -4.84 10.10 -16.51
CA SER A 145 -4.56 9.05 -17.50
C SER A 145 -5.59 7.95 -17.39
N ALA A 146 -5.93 7.31 -18.50
CA ALA A 146 -6.76 6.12 -18.50
C ALA A 146 -6.33 5.12 -19.56
N TRP A 147 -6.52 3.85 -19.25
CA TRP A 147 -6.38 2.70 -20.14
C TRP A 147 -7.68 1.94 -20.15
N LEU A 148 -8.34 1.89 -21.31
CA LEU A 148 -9.63 1.23 -21.49
C LEU A 148 -9.49 0.04 -22.43
N ASN A 149 -9.93 -1.13 -21.98
CA ASN A 149 -10.05 -2.29 -22.86
C ASN A 149 -11.38 -2.23 -23.62
N LYS A 150 -11.33 -2.01 -24.94
CA LYS A 150 -12.50 -2.01 -25.82
C LYS A 150 -12.21 -2.89 -27.03
N ASN A 151 -13.13 -3.82 -27.34
CA ASN A 151 -13.02 -4.70 -28.51
C ASN A 151 -11.69 -5.48 -28.61
N ASN A 152 -11.19 -6.01 -27.48
CA ASN A 152 -9.88 -6.68 -27.37
C ASN A 152 -8.65 -5.80 -27.67
N GLU A 153 -8.81 -4.48 -27.69
CA GLU A 153 -7.71 -3.52 -27.80
C GLU A 153 -7.66 -2.65 -26.55
N THR A 154 -6.44 -2.38 -26.06
CA THR A 154 -6.23 -1.40 -24.99
C THR A 154 -6.03 -0.03 -25.64
N LYS A 155 -6.93 0.90 -25.33
CA LYS A 155 -6.84 2.30 -25.72
C LYS A 155 -6.37 3.12 -24.55
N GLU A 156 -5.51 4.09 -24.80
CA GLU A 156 -5.01 4.99 -23.76
C GLU A 156 -5.30 6.45 -24.09
N GLY A 157 -5.42 7.26 -23.05
CA GLY A 157 -5.61 8.69 -23.17
C GLY A 157 -5.12 9.41 -21.92
N MET A 158 -4.68 10.64 -22.10
CA MET A 158 -4.14 11.50 -21.07
C MET A 158 -4.65 12.93 -21.24
N ILE A 159 -5.04 13.55 -20.12
CA ILE A 159 -5.31 14.98 -20.02
C ILE A 159 -4.34 15.58 -19.02
N TRP A 160 -3.63 16.64 -19.40
CA TRP A 160 -2.82 17.43 -18.49
C TRP A 160 -3.48 18.79 -18.27
N LEU A 161 -3.93 19.04 -17.04
CA LEU A 161 -4.35 20.34 -16.56
C LEU A 161 -3.13 21.09 -16.01
N HIS A 162 -2.67 22.09 -16.75
CA HIS A 162 -1.53 22.91 -16.40
C HIS A 162 -1.84 23.84 -15.22
N PRO A 163 -0.82 24.33 -14.49
CA PRO A 163 -1.03 25.25 -13.36
C PRO A 163 -1.74 26.57 -13.71
N ASP A 164 -1.66 27.00 -14.96
CA ASP A 164 -2.32 28.22 -15.47
C ASP A 164 -3.75 27.97 -15.95
N GLY A 165 -4.23 26.72 -15.86
CA GLY A 165 -5.55 26.32 -16.33
C GLY A 165 -5.59 25.86 -17.79
N GLU A 166 -4.48 25.87 -18.54
CA GLU A 166 -4.47 25.29 -19.89
C GLU A 166 -4.68 23.77 -19.83
N ILE A 167 -5.31 23.19 -20.85
CA ILE A 167 -5.47 21.74 -21.00
C ILE A 167 -4.71 21.24 -22.23
N SER A 168 -3.78 20.30 -22.02
CA SER A 168 -3.21 19.47 -23.08
C SER A 168 -3.84 18.07 -23.07
N LYS A 169 -4.04 17.48 -24.26
CA LYS A 169 -4.68 16.17 -24.43
C LYS A 169 -3.81 15.30 -25.33
N HIS A 170 -3.74 14.01 -25.05
CA HIS A 170 -2.99 13.05 -25.87
C HIS A 170 -3.64 11.66 -25.84
N GLY A 171 -3.68 10.96 -26.96
CA GLY A 171 -4.18 9.58 -27.07
C GLY A 171 -5.54 9.47 -27.74
N ASP A 172 -6.29 8.41 -27.44
CA ASP A 172 -7.56 8.08 -28.07
C ASP A 172 -8.69 9.01 -27.57
N GLU A 173 -9.39 9.66 -28.51
CA GLU A 173 -10.48 10.62 -28.23
C GLU A 173 -11.60 10.04 -27.35
N SER A 174 -11.90 8.74 -27.48
CA SER A 174 -12.94 8.10 -26.66
C SER A 174 -12.49 7.92 -25.21
N VAL A 175 -11.19 7.80 -24.96
CA VAL A 175 -10.61 7.75 -23.61
C VAL A 175 -10.54 9.16 -23.02
N ILE A 176 -10.18 10.17 -23.83
CA ILE A 176 -10.21 11.58 -23.41
C ILE A 176 -11.63 12.01 -23.00
N ALA A 177 -12.65 11.67 -23.78
CA ALA A 177 -14.04 11.95 -23.44
C ALA A 177 -14.48 11.28 -22.13
N GLU A 178 -14.02 10.05 -21.88
CA GLU A 178 -14.27 9.33 -20.63
C GLU A 178 -13.62 10.05 -19.44
N LEU A 179 -12.37 10.52 -19.58
CA LEU A 179 -11.68 11.26 -18.54
C LEU A 179 -12.40 12.57 -18.17
N PHE A 180 -12.90 13.32 -19.15
CA PHE A 180 -13.73 14.51 -18.88
C PHE A 180 -15.02 14.18 -18.14
N THR A 181 -15.66 13.07 -18.53
CA THR A 181 -16.92 12.61 -17.91
C THR A 181 -16.70 12.14 -16.47
N ARG A 182 -15.57 11.49 -16.20
CA ARG A 182 -15.23 10.95 -14.88
C ARG A 182 -14.79 12.03 -13.90
N TYR A 183 -14.12 13.07 -14.39
CA TYR A 183 -13.50 14.11 -13.56
C TYR A 183 -14.02 15.53 -13.86
N PRO A 184 -15.34 15.75 -13.96
CA PRO A 184 -15.89 17.02 -14.46
C PRO A 184 -15.52 18.21 -13.56
N LYS A 185 -15.39 17.98 -12.25
CA LYS A 185 -15.04 19.01 -11.26
C LYS A 185 -13.67 19.65 -11.48
N PHE A 186 -12.74 18.95 -12.12
CA PHE A 186 -11.40 19.48 -12.39
C PHE A 186 -11.35 20.36 -13.65
N PHE A 187 -12.36 20.25 -14.51
CA PHE A 187 -12.40 20.93 -15.81
C PHE A 187 -13.50 22.00 -15.88
N ASP A 188 -14.25 22.20 -14.80
CA ASP A 188 -15.25 23.27 -14.72
C ASP A 188 -14.56 24.65 -14.75
N GLY A 189 -15.04 25.55 -15.61
CA GLY A 189 -14.47 26.89 -15.80
C GLY A 189 -13.15 26.95 -16.57
N VAL A 190 -12.65 25.83 -17.09
CA VAL A 190 -11.43 25.81 -17.91
C VAL A 190 -11.75 26.20 -19.35
N CYS A 191 -11.03 27.19 -19.91
CA CYS A 191 -11.20 27.60 -21.30
C CYS A 191 -10.68 26.49 -22.24
N SER A 192 -11.59 25.85 -22.97
CA SER A 192 -11.29 24.90 -24.04
C SER A 192 -10.83 25.59 -25.32
#